data_AF-A0A4U1IFS8-F1
#
_entry.id   AF-A0A4U1IFS8-F1
#
_cell.length_a   1.000
_cell.length_b   1.000
_cell.length_c   1.000
_cell.angle_alpha   90.00
_cell.angle_beta   90.00
_cell.angle_gamma   90.00
#
_symmetry.space_group_name_H-M   'P 1'
#
loop_
_entity.id
_entity.type
_entity.pdbx_description
1 polymer ?
#
loop_
_entity_poly.entity_id
_entity_poly.type
_entity_poly.pdbx_seq_one_letter_code
_entity_poly.pdbx_strand_id
1 'polypeptide(L)'
;MKFKLTPFRTVVCIGACFALNGCLSSTPHWDQTFGDSIHQVTAMQVLNPQAGQNDDPVNGIDGSAANSLMANYDKSFTAPPPPMNMFTIGVGAPSGSSSGN
;
A
#
# COMPACT_ATOMS: atom_id res chain seq x y z
N MET A 1 4.55 -48.51 -45.53
CA MET A 1 3.95 -47.21 -45.94
C MET A 1 3.49 -46.33 -44.74
N LYS A 2 4.15 -46.37 -43.58
CA LYS A 2 3.74 -45.56 -42.39
C LYS A 2 4.68 -44.38 -42.07
N PHE A 3 5.88 -44.37 -42.65
CA PHE A 3 6.96 -43.41 -42.35
C PHE A 3 6.74 -41.98 -42.87
N LYS A 4 5.81 -41.75 -43.80
CA LYS A 4 5.54 -40.41 -44.37
C LYS A 4 4.42 -39.63 -43.69
N LEU A 5 3.61 -40.29 -42.83
CA LEU A 5 2.44 -39.66 -42.20
C LEU A 5 2.80 -38.93 -40.88
N THR A 6 3.82 -39.40 -40.17
CA THR A 6 4.32 -38.79 -38.92
C THR A 6 4.94 -37.39 -39.12
N PRO A 7 5.81 -37.13 -40.11
CA PRO A 7 6.39 -35.79 -40.30
C PRO A 7 5.36 -34.76 -40.80
N PHE A 8 4.34 -35.19 -41.54
CA PHE A 8 3.27 -34.30 -42.00
C PHE A 8 2.42 -33.81 -40.83
N ARG A 9 2.12 -34.68 -39.86
CA ARG A 9 1.36 -34.33 -38.66
C ARG A 9 2.12 -33.34 -37.77
N THR A 10 3.42 -33.51 -37.60
CA THR A 10 4.23 -32.55 -36.83
C THR A 10 4.35 -31.19 -37.52
N VAL A 11 4.49 -31.14 -38.84
CA VAL A 11 4.51 -29.86 -39.60
C VAL A 11 3.17 -29.13 -39.48
N VAL A 12 2.04 -29.84 -39.57
CA VAL A 12 0.71 -29.24 -39.39
C VAL A 12 0.51 -28.71 -37.97
N CYS A 13 0.94 -29.44 -36.94
CA CYS A 13 0.86 -28.96 -35.56
C CYS A 13 1.71 -27.71 -35.33
N ILE A 14 2.95 -27.68 -35.83
CA ILE A 14 3.85 -26.54 -35.69
C ILE A 14 3.27 -25.32 -36.43
N GLY A 15 2.79 -25.49 -37.67
CA GLY A 15 2.14 -24.42 -38.43
C GLY A 15 0.89 -23.88 -37.74
N ALA A 16 0.07 -24.75 -37.14
CA ALA A 16 -1.09 -24.33 -36.36
C ALA A 16 -0.69 -23.52 -35.11
N CYS A 17 0.37 -23.93 -34.40
CA CYS A 17 0.88 -23.15 -33.27
C CYS A 17 1.35 -21.75 -33.69
N PHE A 18 2.10 -21.62 -34.80
CA PHE A 18 2.54 -20.31 -35.29
C PHE A 18 1.38 -19.41 -35.76
N ALA A 19 0.37 -19.99 -36.44
CA ALA A 19 -0.81 -19.26 -36.87
C ALA A 19 -1.64 -18.72 -35.69
N LEU A 20 -1.73 -19.47 -34.58
CA LEU A 20 -2.42 -19.05 -33.37
C LEU A 20 -1.66 -17.94 -32.60
N ASN A 21 -0.32 -17.92 -32.65
CA ASN A 21 0.48 -16.86 -32.03
C ASN A 21 0.26 -15.49 -32.71
N GLY A 22 -0.07 -15.45 -34.01
CA GLY A 22 -0.37 -14.21 -34.73
C GLY A 22 -1.71 -13.57 -34.35
N CYS A 23 -2.71 -14.36 -33.96
CA CYS A 23 -3.98 -13.87 -33.42
C CYS A 23 -3.89 -13.38 -31.97
N LEU A 24 -2.77 -13.67 -31.30
CA LEU A 24 -2.42 -13.21 -29.95
C LEU A 24 -1.43 -12.02 -30.03
N SER A 25 -1.63 -11.11 -30.99
CA SER A 25 -1.00 -9.79 -31.00
C SER A 25 -1.54 -8.97 -29.82
N SER A 26 -1.11 -9.37 -28.63
CA SER A 26 -1.47 -8.78 -27.35
C SER A 26 -0.51 -7.64 -26.98
N THR A 27 0.59 -7.50 -27.72
CA THR A 27 1.61 -6.46 -27.55
C THR A 27 1.01 -5.05 -27.53
N PRO A 28 0.07 -4.68 -28.41
CA PRO A 28 -0.54 -3.34 -28.35
C PRO A 28 -1.43 -3.15 -27.12
N HIS A 29 -1.98 -4.21 -26.54
CA HIS A 29 -2.93 -4.12 -25.42
C HIS A 29 -2.22 -4.16 -24.05
N TRP A 30 -1.18 -4.99 -23.90
CA TRP A 30 -0.39 -5.05 -22.67
C TRP A 30 0.52 -3.84 -22.50
N ASP A 31 1.03 -3.25 -23.59
CA ASP A 31 1.86 -2.04 -23.53
C ASP A 31 1.04 -0.81 -23.09
N GLN A 32 -0.27 -0.76 -23.43
CA GLN A 32 -1.17 0.33 -23.04
C GLN A 32 -1.40 0.43 -21.53
N THR A 33 -1.35 -0.69 -20.80
CA THR A 33 -1.64 -0.74 -19.36
C THR A 33 -0.39 -1.02 -18.53
N PHE A 34 0.77 -1.03 -19.18
CA PHE A 34 2.03 -1.31 -18.52
C PHE A 34 2.34 -0.18 -17.52
N GLY A 35 2.38 -0.53 -16.23
CA GLY A 35 2.68 0.41 -15.16
C GLY A 35 1.46 1.07 -14.50
N ASP A 36 0.24 0.85 -15.00
CA ASP A 36 -0.99 1.43 -14.42
C ASP A 36 -1.13 1.11 -12.93
N SER A 37 -0.77 -0.11 -12.51
CA SER A 37 -0.80 -0.54 -11.11
C SER A 37 0.15 0.28 -10.23
N ILE A 38 1.36 0.58 -10.72
CA ILE A 38 2.33 1.38 -9.99
C ILE A 38 1.90 2.84 -9.96
N HIS A 39 1.38 3.37 -11.07
CA HIS A 39 0.80 4.71 -11.11
C HIS A 39 -0.35 4.86 -10.12
N GLN A 40 -1.22 3.86 -10.02
CA GLN A 40 -2.33 3.86 -9.08
C GLN A 40 -1.85 3.81 -7.63
N VAL A 41 -0.91 2.92 -7.29
CA VAL A 41 -0.34 2.83 -5.94
C VAL A 41 0.39 4.13 -5.58
N THR A 42 1.16 4.69 -6.50
CA THR A 42 1.88 5.95 -6.30
C THR A 42 0.90 7.10 -6.06
N ALA A 43 -0.19 7.19 -6.84
CA ALA A 43 -1.23 8.20 -6.62
C ALA A 43 -1.90 8.10 -5.25
N MET A 44 -2.00 6.90 -4.67
CA MET A 44 -2.52 6.70 -3.30
C MET A 44 -1.49 7.00 -2.21
N GLN A 45 -0.20 6.84 -2.51
CA GLN A 45 0.90 7.05 -1.55
C GLN A 45 1.42 8.50 -1.54
N VAL A 46 1.24 9.24 -2.64
CA VAL A 46 1.69 10.63 -2.76
C VAL A 46 0.73 11.53 -2.00
N LEU A 47 1.18 12.03 -0.84
CA LEU A 47 0.41 12.94 0.01
C LEU A 47 0.15 14.29 -0.67
N ASN A 48 1.14 14.84 -1.38
CA ASN A 48 1.01 16.10 -2.09
C ASN A 48 1.74 16.05 -3.45
N PRO A 49 1.01 15.85 -4.56
CA PRO A 49 1.61 15.77 -5.89
C PRO A 49 2.14 17.11 -6.42
N GLN A 50 1.83 18.24 -5.77
CA GLN A 50 2.29 19.58 -6.17
C GLN A 50 3.38 20.13 -5.24
N ALA A 51 3.98 19.29 -4.38
CA ALA A 51 4.97 19.72 -3.39
C ALA A 51 6.19 20.45 -3.99
N GLY A 52 6.57 20.14 -5.24
CA GLY A 52 7.69 20.82 -5.91
C GLY A 52 7.41 22.26 -6.38
N GLN A 53 6.16 22.69 -6.35
CA GLN A 53 5.76 24.09 -6.60
C GLN A 53 5.59 24.88 -5.30
N ASN A 54 5.77 24.22 -4.15
CA ASN A 54 5.72 24.88 -2.87
C ASN A 54 7.09 25.47 -2.54
N ASP A 55 7.20 26.80 -2.53
CA ASP A 55 8.40 27.53 -2.15
C ASP A 55 8.50 27.73 -0.62
N ASP A 56 7.48 27.34 0.16
CA ASP A 56 7.51 27.46 1.60
C ASP A 56 8.64 26.60 2.19
N PRO A 57 9.47 27.16 3.09
CA PRO A 57 10.51 26.40 3.74
C PRO A 57 9.89 25.27 4.58
N VAL A 58 10.40 24.05 4.41
CA VAL A 58 9.95 22.90 5.20
C VAL A 58 10.25 23.17 6.67
N ASN A 59 9.20 23.40 7.46
CA ASN A 59 9.33 23.55 8.90
C ASN A 59 9.53 22.16 9.51
N GLY A 60 10.79 21.75 9.65
CA GLY A 60 11.17 20.46 10.22
C GLY A 60 10.85 20.36 11.71
N ILE A 61 11.10 19.18 12.29
CA ILE A 61 11.02 18.98 13.75
C ILE A 61 12.34 19.39 14.40
N ASP A 62 12.28 19.99 15.60
CA ASP A 62 13.47 20.25 16.40
C ASP A 62 14.16 18.93 16.80
N GLY A 63 15.48 18.92 16.93
CA GLY A 63 16.25 17.71 17.22
C GLY A 63 15.89 17.09 18.57
N SER A 64 15.58 17.91 19.58
CA SER A 64 15.14 17.41 20.89
C SER A 64 13.75 16.77 20.83
N ALA A 65 12.84 17.38 20.05
CA ALA A 65 11.52 16.84 19.78
C ALA A 65 11.63 15.50 19.04
N ALA A 66 12.48 15.41 18.01
CA ALA A 66 12.77 14.19 17.27
C ALA A 66 13.25 13.05 18.17
N ASN A 67 14.21 13.32 19.06
CA ASN A 67 14.72 12.33 20.00
C ASN A 67 13.63 11.84 20.96
N SER A 68 12.80 12.75 21.48
CA SER A 68 11.67 12.37 22.36
C SER A 68 10.62 11.54 21.63
N LEU A 69 10.37 11.84 20.34
CA LEU A 69 9.44 11.10 19.51
C LEU A 69 9.90 9.65 19.29
N MET A 70 11.18 9.46 18.93
CA MET A 70 11.77 8.13 18.76
C MET A 70 11.73 7.34 20.07
N ALA A 71 12.06 7.97 21.20
CA ALA A 71 11.98 7.31 22.51
C ALA A 71 10.54 6.89 22.87
N ASN A 72 9.53 7.71 22.53
CA ASN A 72 8.13 7.35 22.75
C ASN A 72 7.65 6.23 21.80
N TYR A 73 8.14 6.23 20.55
CA TYR A 73 7.88 5.15 19.59
C TYR A 73 8.42 3.82 20.11
N ASP A 74 9.68 3.78 20.57
CA ASP A 74 10.27 2.57 21.16
C ASP A 74 9.52 2.11 22.42
N LYS A 75 9.10 3.05 23.27
CA LYS A 75 8.27 2.74 24.44
C LYS A 75 6.91 2.14 24.07
N SER A 76 6.33 2.51 22.94
CA SER A 76 5.02 1.98 22.53
C SER A 76 5.02 0.46 22.28
N PHE A 77 6.19 -0.13 21.98
CA PHE A 77 6.33 -1.58 21.79
C PHE A 77 6.65 -2.35 23.08
N THR A 78 7.08 -1.64 24.13
CA THR A 78 7.56 -2.27 25.38
C THR A 78 6.65 -1.99 26.57
N ALA A 79 5.89 -0.88 26.53
CA ALA A 79 4.94 -0.50 27.57
C ALA A 79 3.52 -0.92 27.18
N PRO A 80 2.83 -1.75 27.99
CA PRO A 80 1.39 -1.95 27.85
C PRO A 80 0.69 -0.58 27.90
N PRO A 81 -0.25 -0.28 26.98
CA PRO A 81 -1.03 0.95 27.07
C PRO A 81 -1.67 1.01 28.47
N PRO A 82 -1.55 2.13 29.20
CA PRO A 82 -2.23 2.26 30.48
C PRO A 82 -3.72 1.96 30.26
N PRO A 83 -4.37 1.19 31.16
CA PRO A 83 -5.77 0.83 30.98
C PRO A 83 -6.58 2.11 30.82
N MET A 84 -7.09 2.31 29.61
CA MET A 84 -7.95 3.42 29.26
C MET A 84 -9.26 3.14 30.01
N ASN A 85 -9.49 3.80 31.15
CA ASN A 85 -10.71 3.64 31.92
C ASN A 85 -11.89 4.26 31.12
N MET A 86 -12.38 3.52 30.13
CA MET A 86 -13.44 3.89 29.18
C MET A 86 -14.85 3.86 29.81
N PHE A 87 -14.95 4.03 31.13
CA PHE A 87 -16.22 4.06 31.86
C PHE A 87 -16.38 5.37 32.63
N THR A 88 -16.45 6.49 31.89
CA THR A 88 -17.08 7.73 32.36
C THR A 88 -18.12 8.19 31.33
N ILE A 89 -18.96 7.26 30.87
CA ILE A 89 -20.30 7.61 30.41
C ILE A 89 -21.08 7.98 31.68
N GLY A 90 -21.43 9.26 31.79
CA GLY A 90 -22.00 9.86 32.98
C GLY A 90 -23.29 9.18 33.43
N VAL A 91 -23.25 8.59 34.61
CA VAL A 91 -24.39 8.47 35.51
C VAL A 91 -23.89 8.87 36.90
N GLY A 92 -24.48 9.94 37.45
CA GLY A 92 -24.01 10.56 38.68
C GLY A 92 -24.06 9.60 39.88
N ALA A 93 -22.96 9.52 40.62
CA ALA A 93 -22.97 9.00 41.98
C ALA A 93 -22.98 10.19 42.96
N PRO A 94 -23.98 10.32 43.84
CA PRO A 94 -23.96 11.33 44.89
C PRO A 94 -23.16 10.78 46.07
N SER A 95 -22.13 11.49 46.54
CA SER A 95 -21.77 11.59 47.96
C SER A 95 -20.36 12.13 48.16
N GLY A 96 -20.24 13.11 49.07
CA GLY A 96 -19.02 13.27 49.87
C GLY A 96 -18.20 14.54 49.67
N SER A 97 -18.82 15.71 49.48
CA SER A 97 -18.12 16.98 49.67
C SER A 97 -17.91 17.25 51.17
N SER A 98 -16.71 16.93 51.67
CA SER A 98 -16.18 17.42 52.94
C SER A 98 -15.80 18.90 52.78
N SER A 99 -16.65 19.80 53.27
CA SER A 99 -16.33 21.22 53.42
C SER A 99 -15.67 21.45 54.78
N GLY A 100 -14.43 21.94 54.77
CA GLY A 100 -13.75 22.42 55.97
C GLY A 100 -14.28 23.78 56.42
N ASN A 101 -14.47 23.90 57.73
CA ASN A 101 -14.19 25.09 58.54
C ASN A 101 -13.82 24.63 59.96
#